data_AF-A0A388PI44-F1
#
_entry.id   AF-A0A388PI44-F1
#
_cell.length_a   1.000
_cell.length_b   1.000
_cell.length_c   1.000
_cell.angle_alpha   90.00
_cell.angle_beta   90.00
_cell.angle_gamma   90.00
#
_symmetry.space_group_name_H-M   'P 1'
#
loop_
_entity.id
_entity.type
_entity.pdbx_description
1 polymer ?
#
loop_
_entity_poly.entity_id
_entity_poly.type
_entity_poly.pdbx_seq_one_letter_code
_entity_poly.pdbx_strand_id
1 'polypeptide(L)'
;MAFYPKLSLNDRKVVLDGLSGTKAGAKAIAAGLADKSVAVADIEIPVAEKLAIALGDSPELAVVSQRLGGVFRSVLTLDGSNDAVAKTGVVLKGAFTVETWVRLDGKIDNNDSLLGGGGKLDLNFAGGIFRAYMGSKVNDAVVSAKPISVGIWTHFALTRDAAGVLRIYQDGELTGTSKTANRMTCRV
;
A
#
# COMPACT_ATOMS: atom_id res chain seq x y z
N MET A 1 11.97 24.71 -18.29
CA MET A 1 12.82 24.34 -17.13
C MET A 1 14.23 24.95 -17.15
N ALA A 2 14.57 25.91 -18.02
CA ALA A 2 15.97 26.37 -18.20
C ALA A 2 16.67 26.96 -16.95
N PHE A 3 15.92 27.48 -15.97
CA PHE A 3 16.47 28.01 -14.72
C PHE A 3 16.61 26.96 -13.62
N TYR A 4 15.91 25.83 -13.71
CA TYR A 4 15.84 24.83 -12.65
C TYR A 4 17.21 24.25 -12.25
N PRO A 5 18.11 23.87 -13.18
CA PRO A 5 19.43 23.33 -12.82
C PRO A 5 20.34 24.34 -12.10
N LYS A 6 20.02 25.63 -12.16
CA LYS A 6 20.81 26.71 -11.54
C LYS A 6 20.40 27.00 -10.10
N LEU A 7 19.29 26.41 -9.64
CA LEU A 7 18.75 26.60 -8.30
C LEU A 7 19.51 25.76 -7.27
N SER A 8 19.50 26.20 -6.01
CA SER A 8 19.98 25.39 -4.90
C SER A 8 19.13 24.12 -4.75
N LEU A 9 19.67 23.08 -4.11
CA LEU A 9 18.93 21.84 -3.84
C LEU A 9 17.58 22.10 -3.15
N ASN A 10 17.55 23.00 -2.16
CA ASN A 10 16.34 23.32 -1.42
C ASN A 10 15.31 24.05 -2.28
N ASP A 11 15.75 25.00 -3.11
CA ASP A 11 14.86 25.72 -4.01
C ASP A 11 14.26 24.81 -5.08
N ARG A 12 15.04 23.84 -5.59
CA ARG A 12 14.55 22.83 -6.53
C ARG A 12 13.42 22.01 -5.93
N LYS A 13 13.53 21.58 -4.66
CA LYS A 13 12.47 20.86 -3.95
C LYS A 13 11.20 21.68 -3.82
N VAL A 14 11.31 22.94 -3.40
CA VAL A 14 10.16 23.85 -3.25
C VAL A 14 9.46 24.07 -4.59
N VAL A 15 10.22 24.27 -5.67
CA VAL A 15 9.68 24.45 -7.02
C VAL A 15 8.94 23.20 -7.50
N LEU A 16 9.51 22.01 -7.31
CA LEU A 16 8.88 20.75 -7.70
C LEU A 16 7.59 20.49 -6.91
N ASP A 17 7.60 20.74 -5.60
CA ASP A 17 6.42 20.58 -4.76
C ASP A 17 5.27 21.50 -5.19
N GLY A 18 5.57 22.77 -5.48
CA GLY A 18 4.58 23.74 -5.94
C GLY A 18 4.03 23.43 -7.34
N LEU A 19 4.90 23.02 -8.27
CA LEU A 19 4.50 22.73 -9.65
C LEU A 19 3.69 21.42 -9.78
N SER A 20 4.04 20.41 -9.00
CA SER A 20 3.39 19.08 -9.07
C SER A 20 1.91 19.10 -8.70
N GLY A 21 1.44 20.11 -7.96
CA GLY A 21 0.03 20.27 -7.58
C GLY A 21 -0.91 20.71 -8.70
N THR A 22 -0.41 20.99 -9.91
CA THR A 22 -1.24 21.44 -11.04
C THR A 22 -0.97 20.60 -12.29
N LYS A 23 -1.97 20.44 -13.16
CA LYS A 23 -1.83 19.69 -14.42
C LYS A 23 -0.77 20.29 -15.34
N ALA A 24 -0.69 21.62 -15.42
CA ALA A 24 0.29 22.32 -16.24
C ALA A 24 1.72 22.15 -15.69
N GLY A 25 1.90 22.31 -14.38
CA GLY A 25 3.20 22.12 -13.73
C GLY A 25 3.67 20.68 -13.78
N ALA A 26 2.77 19.71 -13.59
CA ALA A 26 3.08 18.29 -13.72
C ALA A 26 3.55 17.91 -15.13
N LYS A 27 2.92 18.46 -16.19
CA LYS A 27 3.39 18.30 -17.58
C LYS A 27 4.78 18.91 -17.79
N ALA A 28 5.06 20.08 -17.19
CA ALA A 28 6.37 20.72 -17.28
C ALA A 28 7.46 19.89 -16.57
N ILE A 29 7.15 19.27 -15.44
CA ILE A 29 8.04 18.34 -14.75
C ILE A 29 8.26 17.08 -15.60
N ALA A 30 7.22 16.50 -16.19
CA ALA A 30 7.33 15.33 -17.06
C ALA A 30 8.23 15.60 -18.28
N ALA A 31 8.06 16.76 -18.94
CA ALA A 31 8.93 17.19 -20.03
C ALA A 31 10.39 17.36 -19.56
N GLY A 32 10.59 17.96 -18.37
CA GLY A 32 11.91 18.12 -17.76
C GLY A 32 12.58 16.80 -17.38
N LEU A 33 11.79 15.81 -16.95
CA LEU A 33 12.27 14.46 -16.72
C LEU A 33 12.65 13.77 -18.02
N ALA A 34 11.92 14.00 -19.11
CA ALA A 34 12.22 13.44 -20.44
C ALA A 34 13.55 13.98 -20.99
N ASP A 35 13.70 15.31 -20.99
CA ASP A 35 14.85 16.03 -21.55
C ASP A 35 16.08 16.07 -20.62
N LYS A 36 15.98 15.49 -19.42
CA LYS A 36 17.03 15.45 -18.38
C LYS A 36 17.34 16.80 -17.73
N SER A 37 16.53 17.84 -17.94
CA SER A 37 16.66 19.10 -17.21
C SER A 37 16.20 19.01 -15.76
N VAL A 38 15.35 18.02 -15.43
CA VAL A 38 15.02 17.63 -14.05
C VAL A 38 15.68 16.29 -13.74
N ALA A 39 16.44 16.26 -12.64
CA ALA A 39 17.06 15.04 -12.16
C ALA A 39 16.01 14.15 -11.47
N VAL A 40 16.03 12.85 -11.77
CA VAL A 40 15.17 11.85 -11.09
C VAL A 40 15.38 11.87 -9.57
N ALA A 41 16.62 12.09 -9.12
CA ALA A 41 16.96 12.16 -7.70
C ALA A 41 16.34 13.37 -6.96
N ASP A 42 15.88 14.39 -7.69
CA ASP A 42 15.20 15.54 -7.08
C ASP A 42 13.69 15.26 -6.87
N ILE A 43 13.14 14.17 -7.44
CA ILE A 43 11.72 13.82 -7.31
C ILE A 43 11.50 12.98 -6.04
N GLU A 44 10.96 13.61 -5.01
CA GLU A 44 10.58 12.95 -3.76
C GLU A 44 9.21 12.25 -3.90
N ILE A 45 8.94 11.29 -3.01
CA ILE A 45 7.69 10.49 -3.03
C ILE A 45 6.42 11.37 -3.06
N PRO A 46 6.27 12.41 -2.24
CA PRO A 46 5.07 13.25 -2.28
C PRO A 46 4.89 13.98 -3.63
N VAL A 47 5.99 14.37 -4.27
CA VAL A 47 5.97 14.98 -5.60
C VAL A 47 5.57 13.94 -6.64
N ALA A 48 6.10 12.72 -6.58
CA ALA A 48 5.72 11.63 -7.47
C ALA A 48 4.22 11.29 -7.37
N GLU A 49 3.67 11.23 -6.16
CA GLU A 49 2.23 11.02 -5.95
C GLU A 49 1.39 12.15 -6.55
N LYS A 50 1.77 13.42 -6.30
CA LYS A 50 1.10 14.58 -6.90
C LYS A 50 1.17 14.54 -8.43
N LEU A 51 2.30 14.16 -9.02
CA LEU A 51 2.45 13.99 -10.47
C LEU A 51 1.49 12.92 -11.01
N ALA A 52 1.40 11.75 -10.36
CA ALA A 52 0.49 10.70 -10.77
C ALA A 52 -0.98 11.16 -10.74
N ILE A 53 -1.39 11.85 -9.67
CA ILE A 53 -2.74 12.41 -9.53
C ILE A 53 -3.02 13.47 -10.60
N ALA A 54 -2.11 14.42 -10.80
CA ALA A 54 -2.31 15.54 -11.72
C ALA A 54 -2.27 15.11 -13.20
N LEU A 55 -1.49 14.08 -13.54
CA LEU A 55 -1.33 13.58 -14.90
C LEU A 55 -2.38 12.54 -15.28
N GLY A 56 -2.90 11.74 -14.34
CA GLY A 56 -3.85 10.66 -14.63
C GLY A 56 -3.37 9.76 -15.78
N ASP A 57 -4.28 9.30 -16.64
CA ASP A 57 -3.97 8.39 -17.77
C ASP A 57 -3.27 9.06 -18.98
N SER A 58 -2.58 10.17 -18.77
CA SER A 58 -1.90 10.91 -19.85
C SER A 58 -0.60 10.24 -20.30
N PRO A 59 -0.16 10.44 -21.56
CA PRO A 59 1.11 9.90 -22.04
C PRO A 59 2.31 10.44 -21.26
N GLU A 60 2.19 11.63 -20.67
CA GLU A 60 3.22 12.19 -19.79
C GLU A 60 3.43 11.35 -18.52
N LEU A 61 2.38 10.73 -17.96
CA LEU A 61 2.55 9.84 -16.80
C LEU A 61 3.40 8.62 -17.17
N ALA A 62 3.24 8.06 -18.38
CA ALA A 62 4.08 6.95 -18.83
C ALA A 62 5.57 7.34 -18.88
N VAL A 63 5.88 8.57 -19.30
CA VAL A 63 7.25 9.11 -19.28
C VAL A 63 7.77 9.24 -17.86
N VAL A 64 6.99 9.83 -16.94
CA VAL A 64 7.38 9.96 -15.54
C VAL A 64 7.61 8.57 -14.93
N SER A 65 6.70 7.62 -15.13
CA SER A 65 6.79 6.24 -14.63
C SER A 65 8.02 5.50 -15.15
N GLN A 66 8.36 5.65 -16.42
CA GLN A 66 9.56 5.06 -17.00
C GLN A 66 10.84 5.66 -16.40
N ARG A 67 10.86 6.96 -16.13
CA ARG A 67 12.04 7.67 -15.62
C ARG A 67 12.25 7.51 -14.13
N LEU A 68 11.17 7.49 -13.37
CA LEU A 68 11.19 7.25 -11.93
C LEU A 68 11.22 5.75 -11.62
N GLY A 69 11.84 4.91 -12.47
CA GLY A 69 11.80 3.45 -12.37
C GLY A 69 11.81 2.92 -10.92
N GLY A 70 10.82 2.10 -10.57
CA GLY A 70 10.65 1.51 -9.24
C GLY A 70 10.13 2.44 -8.13
N VAL A 71 10.09 3.77 -8.34
CA VAL A 71 9.49 4.74 -7.39
C VAL A 71 7.96 4.65 -7.44
N PHE A 72 7.39 4.49 -8.64
CA PHE A 72 6.05 3.92 -8.76
C PHE A 72 6.18 2.41 -8.74
N ARG A 73 6.12 1.82 -7.55
CA ARG A 73 5.95 0.38 -7.44
C ARG A 73 4.64 0.02 -8.13
N SER A 74 4.64 -1.06 -8.91
CA SER A 74 3.40 -1.63 -9.42
C SER A 74 2.53 -1.98 -8.21
N VAL A 75 1.45 -1.23 -8.05
CA VAL A 75 0.42 -1.49 -7.04
C VAL A 75 -0.63 -2.36 -7.71
N LEU A 76 -1.07 -3.39 -6.99
CA LEU A 76 -2.29 -4.09 -7.36
C LEU A 76 -3.47 -3.21 -6.97
N THR A 77 -4.14 -2.62 -7.96
CA THR A 77 -5.40 -1.89 -7.74
C THR A 77 -6.55 -2.88 -7.83
N LEU A 78 -7.37 -2.93 -6.79
CA LEU A 78 -8.62 -3.69 -6.77
C LEU A 78 -9.77 -2.69 -6.93
N ASP A 79 -10.69 -2.96 -7.84
CA ASP A 79 -11.79 -2.06 -8.20
C ASP A 79 -13.03 -2.21 -7.31
N GLY A 80 -12.95 -3.08 -6.30
CA GLY A 80 -14.06 -3.42 -5.41
C GLY A 80 -15.06 -4.42 -6.01
N SER A 81 -14.83 -4.94 -7.22
CA SER A 81 -15.63 -6.03 -7.76
C SER A 81 -15.30 -7.36 -7.07
N ASN A 82 -16.29 -8.26 -6.99
CA ASN A 82 -16.10 -9.58 -6.39
C ASN A 82 -15.10 -10.47 -7.16
N ASP A 83 -14.79 -10.10 -8.40
CA ASP A 83 -13.88 -10.85 -9.28
C ASP A 83 -12.44 -10.32 -9.23
N ALA A 84 -12.20 -9.20 -8.55
CA ALA A 84 -10.87 -8.62 -8.31
C ALA A 84 -10.09 -9.43 -7.24
N VAL A 85 -9.88 -10.72 -7.51
CA VAL A 85 -9.19 -11.66 -6.63
C VAL A 85 -8.01 -12.32 -7.34
N ALA A 86 -6.85 -12.34 -6.68
CA ALA A 86 -5.72 -13.16 -7.11
C ALA A 86 -5.93 -14.59 -6.57
N LYS A 87 -6.50 -15.48 -7.39
CA LYS A 87 -6.64 -16.90 -7.02
C LYS A 87 -5.26 -17.54 -6.97
N THR A 88 -4.82 -17.90 -5.78
CA THR A 88 -3.56 -18.61 -5.55
C THR A 88 -3.83 -19.96 -4.88
N GLY A 89 -2.85 -20.85 -4.87
CA GLY A 89 -2.90 -22.12 -4.12
C GLY A 89 -2.03 -22.07 -2.87
N VAL A 90 -1.92 -20.90 -2.22
CA VAL A 90 -0.98 -20.68 -1.12
C VAL A 90 -1.39 -21.50 0.09
N VAL A 91 -0.43 -22.23 0.66
CA VAL A 91 -0.63 -23.02 1.86
C VAL A 91 0.25 -22.48 2.99
N LEU A 92 -0.38 -21.91 4.02
CA LEU A 92 0.27 -21.41 5.21
C LEU A 92 0.41 -22.53 6.25
N LYS A 93 1.64 -22.98 6.48
CA LYS A 93 2.02 -24.02 7.45
C LYS A 93 3.09 -23.49 8.40
N GLY A 94 3.06 -23.96 9.65
CA GLY A 94 4.11 -23.64 10.61
C GLY A 94 4.19 -22.15 10.94
N ALA A 95 5.37 -21.69 11.33
CA ALA A 95 5.62 -20.27 11.52
C ALA A 95 5.61 -19.56 10.16
N PHE A 96 4.96 -18.42 10.07
CA PHE A 96 4.87 -17.63 8.84
C PHE A 96 4.68 -16.15 9.13
N THR A 97 4.85 -15.33 8.10
CA THR A 97 4.46 -13.92 8.08
C THR A 97 3.74 -13.62 6.78
N VAL A 98 2.62 -12.90 6.88
CA VAL A 98 1.93 -12.27 5.75
C VAL A 98 2.04 -10.78 5.95
N GLU A 99 2.62 -10.05 5.00
CA GLU A 99 2.78 -8.61 5.08
C GLU A 99 2.43 -7.91 3.77
N THR A 100 1.93 -6.69 3.86
CA THR A 100 1.65 -5.84 2.70
C THR A 100 1.58 -4.38 3.10
N TRP A 101 1.80 -3.50 2.12
CA TRP A 101 1.29 -2.14 2.17
C TRP A 101 -0.14 -2.15 1.62
N VAL A 102 -1.05 -1.43 2.27
CA VAL A 102 -2.43 -1.27 1.82
C VAL A 102 -2.85 0.19 1.92
N ARG A 103 -3.68 0.63 0.98
CA ARG A 103 -4.39 1.90 1.03
C ARG A 103 -5.84 1.60 0.68
N LEU A 104 -6.73 1.80 1.65
CA LEU A 104 -8.16 1.53 1.50
C LEU A 104 -8.91 2.84 1.25
N ASP A 105 -9.86 2.80 0.33
CA ASP A 105 -10.69 3.94 -0.04
C ASP A 105 -12.14 3.74 0.43
N GLY A 106 -12.85 4.85 0.66
CA GLY A 106 -14.28 4.80 0.99
C GLY A 106 -14.61 4.19 2.34
N LYS A 107 -15.74 3.49 2.40
CA LYS A 107 -16.23 2.84 3.61
C LYS A 107 -15.57 1.47 3.74
N ILE A 108 -14.87 1.25 4.86
CA ILE A 108 -14.15 0.01 5.13
C ILE A 108 -15.03 -0.95 5.95
N ASP A 109 -15.14 -2.20 5.51
CA ASP A 109 -15.80 -3.27 6.24
C ASP A 109 -15.08 -4.63 6.09
N ASN A 110 -15.72 -5.70 6.55
CA ASN A 110 -15.10 -7.04 6.56
C ASN A 110 -15.06 -7.72 5.17
N ASN A 111 -15.54 -7.07 4.11
CA ASN A 111 -15.35 -7.51 2.73
C ASN A 111 -14.00 -7.04 2.16
N ASP A 112 -13.36 -6.05 2.78
CA ASP A 112 -12.00 -5.61 2.44
C ASP A 112 -11.00 -6.65 2.98
N SER A 113 -10.72 -7.68 2.19
CA SER A 113 -9.85 -8.79 2.57
C SER A 113 -8.53 -8.80 1.79
N LEU A 114 -7.42 -9.01 2.49
CA LEU A 114 -6.09 -9.19 1.91
C LEU A 114 -5.82 -10.64 1.50
N LEU A 115 -6.40 -11.58 2.25
CA LEU A 115 -6.09 -13.00 2.13
C LEU A 115 -7.21 -13.79 2.82
N GLY A 116 -7.89 -14.64 2.07
CA GLY A 116 -8.95 -15.46 2.63
C GLY A 116 -9.14 -16.78 1.90
N GLY A 117 -9.52 -17.83 2.65
CA GLY A 117 -9.79 -19.15 2.11
C GLY A 117 -11.16 -19.65 2.55
N GLY A 118 -12.19 -19.46 1.72
CA GLY A 118 -13.55 -20.01 1.83
C GLY A 118 -14.02 -20.40 3.24
N GLY A 119 -14.28 -19.42 4.10
CA GLY A 119 -14.83 -19.63 5.46
C GLY A 119 -13.84 -20.13 6.52
N LYS A 120 -12.53 -20.15 6.22
CA LYS A 120 -11.46 -20.50 7.16
C LYS A 120 -10.78 -19.25 7.68
N LEU A 121 -9.61 -18.91 7.15
CA LEU A 121 -8.91 -17.66 7.44
C LEU A 121 -9.49 -16.56 6.58
N ASP A 122 -9.62 -15.39 7.17
CA ASP A 122 -9.92 -14.15 6.48
C ASP A 122 -9.16 -13.00 7.16
N LEU A 123 -8.20 -12.42 6.43
CA LEU A 123 -7.43 -11.26 6.86
C LEU A 123 -8.12 -10.01 6.32
N ASN A 124 -9.05 -9.45 7.10
CA ASN A 124 -9.91 -8.35 6.66
C ASN A 124 -9.86 -7.13 7.58
N PHE A 125 -10.53 -6.05 7.17
CA PHE A 125 -10.62 -4.77 7.88
C PHE A 125 -12.02 -4.49 8.44
N ALA A 126 -12.58 -5.38 9.27
CA ALA A 126 -13.91 -5.18 9.86
C ALA A 126 -14.04 -3.82 10.60
N GLY A 127 -14.88 -2.94 10.05
CA GLY A 127 -15.06 -1.58 10.57
C GLY A 127 -13.78 -0.74 10.56
N GLY A 128 -12.85 -1.01 9.64
CA GLY A 128 -11.53 -0.35 9.57
C GLY A 128 -10.47 -0.97 10.48
N ILE A 129 -10.77 -2.04 11.21
CA ILE A 129 -9.81 -2.69 12.13
C ILE A 129 -9.28 -3.96 11.47
N PHE A 130 -7.96 -4.02 11.26
CA PHE A 130 -7.32 -5.22 10.72
C PHE A 130 -7.39 -6.38 11.71
N ARG A 131 -7.78 -7.55 11.23
CA ARG A 131 -7.93 -8.77 12.05
C ARG A 131 -7.61 -10.04 11.27
N ALA A 132 -7.30 -11.09 12.02
CA ALA A 132 -7.34 -12.46 11.52
C ALA A 132 -8.62 -13.14 12.02
N TYR A 133 -9.63 -13.21 11.16
CA TYR A 133 -10.88 -13.93 11.42
C TYR A 133 -10.74 -15.40 10.98
N MET A 134 -11.22 -16.33 11.80
CA MET A 134 -11.01 -17.77 11.64
C MET A 134 -12.32 -18.57 11.58
N GLY A 135 -13.28 -18.05 10.81
CA GLY A 135 -14.60 -18.65 10.65
C GLY A 135 -15.42 -18.64 11.94
N SER A 136 -16.65 -19.13 11.88
CA SER A 136 -17.61 -19.05 12.99
C SER A 136 -17.21 -19.81 14.25
N LYS A 137 -16.28 -20.78 14.14
CA LYS A 137 -15.83 -21.61 15.27
C LYS A 137 -14.84 -20.89 16.18
N VAL A 138 -13.96 -20.06 15.60
CA VAL A 138 -12.90 -19.36 16.35
C VAL A 138 -13.17 -17.86 16.41
N ASN A 139 -13.85 -17.31 15.39
CA ASN A 139 -14.06 -15.88 15.20
C ASN A 139 -12.73 -15.12 15.14
N ASP A 140 -12.61 -14.02 15.87
CA ASP A 140 -11.40 -13.19 15.86
C ASP A 140 -10.27 -13.86 16.64
N ALA A 141 -9.26 -14.37 15.93
CA ALA A 141 -8.09 -14.98 16.55
C ALA A 141 -7.09 -13.93 17.06
N VAL A 142 -6.97 -12.82 16.34
CA VAL A 142 -6.22 -11.62 16.75
C VAL A 142 -6.81 -10.39 16.03
N VAL A 143 -6.84 -9.26 16.74
CA VAL A 143 -7.40 -7.99 16.27
C VAL A 143 -6.40 -6.88 16.58
N SER A 144 -6.21 -5.95 15.64
CA SER A 144 -5.43 -4.73 15.86
C SER A 144 -6.11 -3.84 16.90
N ALA A 145 -5.34 -3.22 17.78
CA ALA A 145 -5.86 -2.28 18.78
C ALA A 145 -6.29 -0.92 18.18
N LYS A 146 -5.88 -0.61 16.95
CA LYS A 146 -6.18 0.67 16.30
C LYS A 146 -6.68 0.46 14.86
N PRO A 147 -7.58 1.34 14.38
CA PRO A 147 -8.07 1.29 13.02
C PRO A 147 -7.02 1.81 12.02
N ILE A 148 -7.21 1.48 10.75
CA ILE A 148 -6.51 2.10 9.63
C ILE A 148 -7.13 3.47 9.30
N SER A 149 -6.35 4.37 8.69
CA SER A 149 -6.85 5.61 8.10
C SER A 149 -7.11 5.45 6.60
N VAL A 150 -8.27 5.91 6.13
CA VAL A 150 -8.67 5.88 4.71
C VAL A 150 -7.72 6.76 3.87
N GLY A 151 -7.36 6.29 2.68
CA GLY A 151 -6.55 7.03 1.72
C GLY A 151 -5.07 7.17 2.07
N ILE A 152 -4.60 6.52 3.14
CA ILE A 152 -3.21 6.54 3.59
C ILE A 152 -2.60 5.14 3.48
N TRP A 153 -1.43 5.07 2.85
CA TRP A 153 -0.63 3.84 2.82
C TRP A 153 -0.23 3.44 4.23
N THR A 154 -0.66 2.26 4.65
CA THR A 154 -0.34 1.67 5.95
C THR A 154 0.29 0.30 5.73
N HIS A 155 1.39 0.01 6.41
CA HIS A 155 1.99 -1.32 6.38
C HIS A 155 1.33 -2.22 7.44
N PHE A 156 0.93 -3.42 7.04
CA PHE A 156 0.46 -4.45 7.96
C PHE A 156 1.30 -5.71 7.85
N ALA A 157 1.58 -6.32 8.99
CA ALA A 157 2.13 -7.66 9.06
C ALA A 157 1.36 -8.52 10.07
N LEU A 158 0.93 -9.71 9.65
CA LEU A 158 0.48 -10.77 10.53
C LEU A 158 1.56 -11.83 10.62
N THR A 159 2.04 -12.10 11.83
CA THR A 159 2.99 -13.17 12.10
C THR A 159 2.32 -14.31 12.84
N ARG A 160 2.80 -15.54 12.62
CA ARG A 160 2.53 -16.72 13.45
C ARG A 160 3.87 -17.33 13.84
N ASP A 161 4.12 -17.53 15.12
CA ASP A 161 5.33 -18.22 15.57
C ASP A 161 5.17 -19.76 15.61
N ALA A 162 6.24 -20.46 15.98
CA ALA A 162 6.23 -21.93 16.06
C ALA A 162 5.28 -22.47 17.14
N ALA A 163 5.01 -21.69 18.20
CA ALA A 163 4.01 -22.03 19.20
C ALA A 163 2.58 -21.77 18.71
N GLY A 164 2.41 -21.02 17.63
CA GLY A 164 1.14 -20.66 17.03
C GLY A 164 0.54 -19.35 17.56
N VAL A 165 1.31 -18.54 18.28
CA VAL A 165 0.87 -17.20 18.71
C VAL A 165 0.88 -16.28 17.51
N LEU A 166 -0.23 -15.55 17.34
CA LEU A 166 -0.38 -14.56 16.28
C LEU A 166 -0.05 -13.17 16.81
N ARG A 167 0.63 -12.37 15.98
CA ARG A 167 0.86 -10.95 16.26
C ARG A 167 0.55 -10.11 15.04
N ILE A 168 -0.10 -8.97 15.25
CA ILE A 168 -0.37 -7.96 14.22
C ILE A 168 0.57 -6.78 14.46
N TYR A 169 1.18 -6.32 13.38
CA TYR A 169 1.96 -5.08 13.35
C TYR A 169 1.32 -4.12 12.35
N GLN A 170 1.22 -2.85 12.73
CA GLN A 170 0.77 -1.74 11.89
C GLN A 170 1.87 -0.67 11.86
N ASP A 171 2.42 -0.39 10.68
CA ASP A 171 3.60 0.47 10.48
C ASP A 171 4.79 0.05 11.38
N GLY A 172 4.96 -1.27 11.56
CA GLY A 172 5.98 -1.87 12.41
C GLY A 172 5.67 -1.85 13.91
N GLU A 173 4.61 -1.18 14.37
CA GLU A 173 4.18 -1.20 15.77
C GLU A 173 3.34 -2.44 16.08
N LEU A 174 3.62 -3.16 17.16
CA LEU A 174 2.78 -4.28 17.63
C LEU A 174 1.42 -3.75 18.11
N THR A 175 0.35 -4.09 17.40
CA THR A 175 -1.01 -3.64 17.75
C THR A 175 -1.93 -4.77 18.19
N GLY A 176 -1.54 -6.03 18.04
CA GLY A 176 -2.36 -7.16 18.47
C GLY A 176 -1.54 -8.40 18.78
N THR A 177 -1.96 -9.16 19.79
CA THR A 177 -1.40 -10.48 20.12
C THR A 177 -2.54 -11.43 20.47
N SER A 178 -2.55 -12.63 19.90
CA SER A 178 -3.58 -13.63 20.24
C SER A 178 -3.43 -14.11 21.67
N LYS A 179 -4.55 -14.32 22.37
CA LYS A 179 -4.55 -14.85 23.75
C LYS A 179 -4.20 -16.33 23.82
N THR A 180 -4.42 -17.05 22.72
CA THR A 180 -4.18 -18.49 22.62
C THR A 180 -3.36 -18.82 21.39
N ALA A 181 -2.62 -19.93 21.47
CA ALA A 181 -1.93 -20.52 20.34
C ALA A 181 -2.95 -21.13 19.38
N ASN A 182 -2.87 -20.76 18.10
CA ASN A 182 -3.70 -21.34 17.06
C ASN A 182 -2.91 -22.40 16.28
N ARG A 183 -3.36 -23.65 16.25
CA ARG A 183 -2.63 -24.82 15.68
C ARG A 183 -2.96 -25.13 14.21
N MET A 184 -3.61 -24.23 13.48
CA MET A 184 -4.15 -24.56 12.17
C MET A 184 -3.16 -24.45 11.00
N THR A 185 -3.41 -25.27 9.98
CA THR A 185 -2.83 -25.16 8.62
C THR A 185 -3.86 -24.48 7.72
N CYS A 186 -3.53 -23.36 7.10
CA CYS A 186 -4.45 -22.66 6.20
C CYS A 186 -4.12 -22.96 4.74
N ARG A 187 -5.14 -23.29 3.94
CA ARG A 187 -5.06 -23.22 2.48
C ARG A 187 -5.91 -22.03 2.04
N VAL A 188 -5.27 -21.11 1.34
CA VAL A 188 -5.88 -19.91 0.75
C VAL A 188 -6.10 -20.20 -0.72
#